data_AF-A0A506PHB9-F1
#
_entry.id   AF-A0A506PHB9-F1
#
_cell.length_a   1.000
_cell.length_b   1.000
_cell.length_c   1.000
_cell.angle_alpha   90.00
_cell.angle_beta   90.00
_cell.angle_gamma   90.00
#
_symmetry.space_group_name_H-M   'P 1'
#
loop_
_entity.id
_entity.type
_entity.pdbx_description
1 polymer ?
#
loop_
_entity_poly.entity_id
_entity_poly.type
_entity_poly.pdbx_seq_one_letter_code
_entity_poly.pdbx_strand_id
1 'polypeptide(L)'
;MVKAHFENIRQTILKELDEANESIIVAIYWFTNQTLFQKLMAKLSQGLKVELIIHNDYINNREFGLDFQSFIDCGGDFYFSDTFNPMHNKFCVIDKKTLINGSYNWTYYAEDRNRENILLIKNENDTIDAFISEFERLKSMTKRVEKIRQLTKFEVDEFNLLRARDYLANDIVFEAKATGRKEIIESAFQIAPGNIEVQKTAFDLKLTRRRKLKYSIGSSLQHNKYLVIVPKGTFIPVTKTEIVQTSVDNQTSSTATIHYGEKPYASQNTEFARMTIRGLPKKPAGQAKIKYYFTIDLNGILSMEKFSLDNGVGQRINKEITSLLEEEPE
;
A
#
# COMPACT_ATOMS: atom_id res chain seq x y z
N MET A 1 -31.44 -16.25 -8.20
CA MET A 1 -30.70 -16.69 -6.98
C MET A 1 -29.65 -15.64 -6.64
N VAL A 2 -29.60 -15.15 -5.40
CA VAL A 2 -28.61 -14.16 -4.94
C VAL A 2 -27.81 -14.74 -3.78
N LYS A 3 -26.48 -14.65 -3.85
CA LYS A 3 -25.57 -15.12 -2.80
C LYS A 3 -24.45 -14.11 -2.54
N ALA A 4 -24.28 -13.71 -1.28
CA ALA A 4 -23.16 -12.86 -0.87
C ALA A 4 -21.93 -13.71 -0.52
N HIS A 5 -20.75 -13.19 -0.87
CA HIS A 5 -19.46 -13.75 -0.49
C HIS A 5 -18.59 -12.64 0.12
N PHE A 6 -17.99 -12.95 1.27
CA PHE A 6 -17.10 -12.04 2.02
C PHE A 6 -15.67 -12.60 2.16
N GLU A 7 -15.46 -13.84 1.70
CA GLU A 7 -14.19 -14.57 1.76
C GLU A 7 -14.06 -15.44 0.50
N ASN A 8 -12.83 -15.84 0.15
CA ASN A 8 -12.53 -16.65 -1.04
C ASN A 8 -13.15 -16.07 -2.32
N ILE A 9 -13.12 -14.74 -2.45
CA ILE A 9 -13.81 -14.01 -3.51
C ILE A 9 -13.17 -14.33 -4.85
N ARG A 10 -11.85 -14.26 -4.98
CA ARG A 10 -11.14 -14.66 -6.20
C ARG A 10 -11.50 -16.08 -6.64
N GLN A 11 -11.54 -17.04 -5.73
CA GLN A 11 -11.87 -18.43 -6.06
C GLN A 11 -13.32 -18.58 -6.54
N THR A 12 -14.23 -17.83 -5.93
CA THR A 12 -15.63 -17.78 -6.38
C THR A 12 -15.72 -17.23 -7.80
N ILE A 13 -15.06 -16.11 -8.09
CA ILE A 13 -15.03 -15.51 -9.43
C ILE A 13 -14.44 -16.49 -10.45
N LEU A 14 -13.31 -17.15 -10.13
CA LEU A 14 -12.68 -18.13 -11.02
C LEU A 14 -13.62 -19.28 -11.38
N LYS A 15 -14.37 -19.80 -10.40
CA LYS A 15 -15.34 -20.87 -10.64
C LYS A 15 -16.45 -20.42 -11.59
N GLU A 16 -16.98 -19.22 -11.39
CA GLU A 16 -18.04 -18.68 -12.24
C GLU A 16 -17.53 -18.39 -13.67
N LEU A 17 -16.30 -17.89 -13.80
CA LEU A 17 -15.65 -17.73 -15.09
C LEU A 17 -15.43 -19.08 -15.79
N ASP A 18 -15.11 -20.15 -15.06
CA ASP A 18 -14.98 -21.49 -15.62
C ASP A 18 -16.29 -22.01 -16.24
N GLU A 19 -17.44 -21.63 -15.68
CA GLU A 19 -18.77 -21.97 -16.19
C GLU A 19 -19.18 -21.18 -17.45
N ALA A 20 -18.44 -20.13 -17.85
CA ALA A 20 -18.75 -19.31 -19.01
C ALA A 20 -18.60 -20.08 -20.34
N ASN A 21 -19.55 -19.91 -21.26
CA ASN A 21 -19.59 -20.57 -22.58
C ASN A 21 -19.86 -19.65 -23.78
N GLU A 22 -20.37 -18.44 -23.58
CA GLU A 22 -20.78 -17.54 -24.67
C GLU A 22 -20.05 -16.19 -24.60
N SER A 23 -20.20 -15.47 -23.49
CA SER A 23 -19.68 -14.11 -23.35
C SER A 23 -19.36 -13.73 -21.91
N ILE A 24 -18.36 -12.88 -21.76
CA ILE A 24 -17.95 -12.30 -20.48
C ILE A 24 -17.78 -10.80 -20.70
N ILE A 25 -18.48 -9.98 -19.93
CA ILE A 25 -18.24 -8.53 -19.87
C ILE A 25 -17.73 -8.16 -18.48
N VAL A 26 -16.68 -7.36 -18.40
CA VAL A 26 -16.04 -6.96 -17.14
C VAL A 26 -15.86 -5.45 -17.11
N ALA A 27 -16.49 -4.79 -16.14
CA ALA A 27 -16.22 -3.39 -15.81
C ALA A 27 -15.63 -3.33 -14.41
N ILE A 28 -14.32 -3.10 -14.32
CA ILE A 28 -13.59 -3.16 -13.05
C ILE A 28 -12.67 -1.96 -12.91
N TYR A 29 -12.74 -1.26 -11.78
CA TYR A 29 -11.93 -0.06 -11.58
C TYR A 29 -10.43 -0.36 -11.59
N TRP A 30 -9.97 -1.27 -10.72
CA TRP A 30 -8.59 -1.73 -10.67
C TRP A 30 -8.48 -3.24 -10.93
N PHE A 31 -7.55 -3.60 -11.80
CA PHE A 31 -7.30 -4.96 -12.23
C PHE A 31 -5.80 -5.21 -12.37
N THR A 32 -5.24 -5.94 -11.40
CA THR A 32 -3.83 -6.33 -11.37
C THR A 32 -3.63 -7.83 -11.12
N ASN A 33 -4.71 -8.56 -10.83
CA ASN A 33 -4.64 -9.98 -10.51
C ASN A 33 -4.36 -10.84 -11.75
N GLN A 34 -3.13 -11.37 -11.85
CA GLN A 34 -2.69 -12.18 -12.99
C GLN A 34 -3.52 -13.45 -13.19
N THR A 35 -3.97 -14.10 -12.11
CA THR A 35 -4.75 -15.34 -12.20
C THR A 35 -6.11 -15.11 -12.87
N LEU A 36 -6.81 -14.05 -12.48
CA LEU A 36 -8.09 -13.66 -13.11
C LEU A 36 -7.86 -13.23 -14.57
N PHE A 37 -6.78 -12.48 -14.84
CA PHE A 37 -6.43 -12.09 -16.20
C PHE A 37 -6.15 -13.28 -17.12
N GLN A 38 -5.34 -14.25 -16.65
CA GLN A 38 -5.06 -15.47 -17.40
C GLN A 38 -6.32 -16.32 -17.62
N LYS A 39 -7.28 -16.29 -16.68
CA LYS A 39 -8.59 -16.93 -16.88
C LYS A 39 -9.37 -16.29 -18.03
N LEU A 40 -9.39 -14.96 -18.13
CA LEU A 40 -10.02 -14.26 -19.26
C LEU A 40 -9.32 -14.58 -20.59
N MET A 41 -7.97 -14.57 -20.60
CA MET A 41 -7.18 -14.96 -21.78
C MET A 41 -7.49 -16.40 -22.23
N ALA A 42 -7.61 -17.33 -21.28
CA ALA A 42 -8.00 -18.71 -21.60
C ALA A 42 -9.40 -18.78 -22.22
N LYS A 43 -10.36 -17.98 -21.75
CA LYS A 43 -11.71 -17.92 -22.31
C LYS A 43 -11.75 -17.30 -23.71
N LEU A 44 -10.95 -16.25 -23.97
CA LEU A 44 -10.73 -15.73 -25.32
C LEU A 44 -10.16 -16.81 -26.26
N SER A 45 -9.15 -17.57 -25.81
CA SER A 45 -8.56 -18.64 -26.62
C SER A 45 -9.53 -19.80 -26.93
N GLN A 46 -10.58 -19.96 -26.12
CA GLN A 46 -11.68 -20.90 -26.34
C GLN A 46 -12.74 -20.35 -27.31
N GLY A 47 -12.58 -19.12 -27.80
CA GLY A 47 -13.47 -18.47 -28.76
C GLY A 47 -14.63 -17.69 -28.12
N LEU A 48 -14.65 -17.50 -26.79
CA LEU A 48 -15.68 -16.69 -26.15
C LEU A 48 -15.44 -15.21 -26.42
N LYS A 49 -16.54 -14.45 -26.51
CA LYS A 49 -16.45 -12.99 -26.56
C LYS A 49 -16.14 -12.44 -25.17
N VAL A 50 -15.00 -11.78 -25.00
CA VAL A 50 -14.64 -11.12 -23.74
C VAL A 50 -14.46 -9.62 -23.97
N GLU A 51 -15.21 -8.81 -23.23
CA GLU A 51 -15.15 -7.35 -23.27
C GLU A 51 -14.72 -6.82 -21.90
N LEU A 52 -13.76 -5.90 -21.88
CA LEU A 52 -13.13 -5.41 -20.66
C LEU A 52 -13.04 -3.88 -20.68
N ILE A 53 -13.61 -3.23 -19.67
CA ILE A 53 -13.46 -1.80 -19.41
C ILE A 53 -12.77 -1.61 -18.06
N ILE A 54 -11.64 -0.92 -18.05
CA ILE A 54 -10.93 -0.55 -16.82
C ILE A 54 -10.58 0.93 -16.77
N HIS A 55 -10.28 1.45 -15.58
CA HIS A 55 -9.84 2.84 -15.44
C HIS A 55 -8.43 3.05 -16.00
N ASN A 56 -8.19 4.12 -16.76
CA ASN A 56 -6.87 4.41 -17.29
C ASN A 56 -6.02 5.22 -16.32
N ASP A 57 -5.43 4.54 -15.36
CA ASP A 57 -4.48 5.11 -14.42
C ASP A 57 -3.19 4.30 -14.33
N TYR A 58 -2.26 4.76 -13.51
CA TYR A 58 -0.97 4.10 -13.32
C TYR A 58 -1.09 2.75 -12.59
N ILE A 59 -2.20 2.45 -11.92
CA ILE A 59 -2.39 1.14 -11.29
C ILE A 59 -2.61 0.09 -12.38
N ASN A 60 -3.51 0.36 -13.32
CA ASN A 60 -3.82 -0.54 -14.41
C ASN A 60 -2.81 -0.49 -15.56
N ASN A 61 -2.41 0.71 -15.99
CA ASN A 61 -1.68 0.95 -17.24
C ASN A 61 -0.22 1.34 -17.01
N ARG A 62 0.50 0.53 -16.21
CA ARG A 62 1.94 0.66 -15.96
C ARG A 62 2.76 -0.32 -16.82
N GLU A 63 4.06 -0.04 -16.93
CA GLU A 63 5.01 -0.84 -17.72
C GLU A 63 5.02 -2.33 -17.35
N PHE A 64 5.02 -2.63 -16.06
CA PHE A 64 5.04 -3.99 -15.52
C PHE A 64 3.66 -4.42 -14.98
N GLY A 65 2.59 -3.96 -15.65
CA GLY A 65 1.21 -4.31 -15.34
C GLY A 65 0.76 -5.60 -16.03
N LEU A 66 -0.56 -5.82 -16.05
CA LEU A 66 -1.14 -6.88 -16.87
C LEU A 66 -0.94 -6.57 -18.35
N ASP A 67 -0.67 -7.60 -19.16
CA ASP A 67 -0.44 -7.45 -20.59
C ASP A 67 -1.75 -7.34 -21.38
N PHE A 68 -2.40 -6.18 -21.28
CA PHE A 68 -3.62 -5.89 -22.01
C PHE A 68 -3.42 -5.82 -23.54
N GLN A 69 -2.18 -5.69 -24.03
CA GLN A 69 -1.92 -5.76 -25.47
C GLN A 69 -2.16 -7.17 -25.98
N SER A 70 -1.63 -8.19 -25.29
CA SER A 70 -1.91 -9.59 -25.62
C SER A 70 -3.41 -9.91 -25.58
N PHE A 71 -4.17 -9.31 -24.64
CA PHE A 71 -5.63 -9.45 -24.60
C PHE A 71 -6.32 -8.95 -25.88
N ILE A 72 -5.90 -7.78 -26.37
CA ILE A 72 -6.40 -7.21 -27.63
C ILE A 72 -5.99 -8.08 -28.81
N ASP A 73 -4.73 -8.51 -28.86
CA ASP A 73 -4.18 -9.32 -29.96
C ASP A 73 -4.86 -10.70 -30.05
N CYS A 74 -5.37 -11.23 -28.93
CA CYS A 74 -6.21 -12.43 -28.89
C CYS A 74 -7.70 -12.19 -29.23
N GLY A 75 -8.07 -10.98 -29.65
CA GLY A 75 -9.42 -10.63 -30.08
C GLY A 75 -10.35 -10.12 -28.98
N GLY A 76 -9.82 -9.83 -27.79
CA GLY A 76 -10.59 -9.20 -26.72
C GLY A 76 -10.95 -7.75 -27.01
N ASP A 77 -12.16 -7.33 -26.65
CA ASP A 77 -12.60 -5.95 -26.80
C ASP A 77 -12.21 -5.16 -25.54
N PHE A 78 -11.20 -4.30 -25.66
CA PHE A 78 -10.64 -3.57 -24.53
C PHE A 78 -10.92 -2.07 -24.61
N TYR A 79 -11.28 -1.48 -23.46
CA TYR A 79 -11.56 -0.06 -23.32
C TYR A 79 -10.94 0.50 -22.04
N PHE A 80 -10.52 1.74 -22.16
CA PHE A 80 -10.10 2.56 -21.03
C PHE A 80 -11.19 3.59 -20.71
N SER A 81 -11.60 3.67 -19.44
CA SER A 81 -12.43 4.77 -18.96
C SER A 81 -11.59 6.05 -18.87
N ASP A 82 -12.24 7.19 -19.07
CA ASP A 82 -11.65 8.51 -18.95
C ASP A 82 -11.23 8.84 -17.50
N THR A 83 -10.26 9.74 -17.37
CA THR A 83 -9.67 10.17 -16.10
C THR A 83 -10.48 11.25 -15.39
N PHE A 84 -11.28 12.03 -16.13
CA PHE A 84 -12.02 13.16 -15.57
C PHE A 84 -13.22 12.72 -14.71
N ASN A 85 -13.85 11.59 -15.04
CA ASN A 85 -14.85 10.95 -14.21
C ASN A 85 -14.56 9.44 -14.10
N PRO A 86 -13.85 9.00 -13.05
CA PRO A 86 -13.37 7.63 -12.95
C PRO A 86 -14.53 6.64 -12.92
N MET A 87 -14.49 5.64 -13.81
CA MET A 87 -15.40 4.50 -13.77
C MET A 87 -15.06 3.63 -12.55
N HIS A 88 -15.76 3.82 -11.43
CA HIS A 88 -15.47 3.10 -10.18
C HIS A 88 -16.28 1.79 -10.01
N ASN A 89 -16.85 1.26 -11.09
CA ASN A 89 -17.61 0.01 -11.04
C ASN A 89 -16.70 -1.19 -10.73
N LYS A 90 -17.30 -2.22 -10.13
CA LYS A 90 -16.72 -3.56 -10.00
C LYS A 90 -17.80 -4.59 -10.29
N PHE A 91 -18.00 -4.90 -11.57
CA PHE A 91 -18.90 -5.97 -11.96
C PHE A 91 -18.39 -6.80 -13.14
N CYS A 92 -18.89 -8.02 -13.20
CA CYS A 92 -18.68 -8.96 -14.29
C CYS A 92 -20.03 -9.62 -14.61
N VAL A 93 -20.40 -9.70 -15.89
CA VAL A 93 -21.56 -10.46 -16.34
C VAL A 93 -21.08 -11.58 -17.26
N ILE A 94 -21.60 -12.78 -17.02
CA ILE A 94 -21.24 -14.00 -17.73
C ILE A 94 -22.51 -14.57 -18.37
N ASP A 95 -22.44 -14.83 -19.68
CA ASP A 95 -23.47 -15.45 -20.51
C ASP A 95 -24.88 -14.84 -20.35
N LYS A 96 -24.95 -13.54 -20.01
CA LYS A 96 -26.18 -12.80 -19.65
C LYS A 96 -27.04 -13.49 -18.57
N LYS A 97 -26.44 -14.37 -17.77
CA LYS A 97 -27.14 -15.21 -16.78
C LYS A 97 -26.58 -15.05 -15.38
N THR A 98 -25.32 -14.68 -15.26
CA THR A 98 -24.64 -14.51 -13.99
C THR A 98 -24.07 -13.11 -13.91
N LEU A 99 -24.44 -12.36 -12.87
CA LEU A 99 -23.83 -11.09 -12.49
C LEU A 99 -23.03 -11.28 -11.21
N ILE A 100 -21.80 -10.80 -11.23
CA ILE A 100 -20.95 -10.64 -10.05
C ILE A 100 -20.77 -9.14 -9.85
N ASN A 101 -21.16 -8.60 -8.70
CA ASN A 101 -20.99 -7.18 -8.38
C ASN A 101 -20.63 -6.96 -6.91
N GLY A 102 -19.82 -5.96 -6.59
CA GLY A 102 -19.53 -5.64 -5.19
C GLY A 102 -18.47 -4.57 -5.01
N SER A 103 -17.76 -4.62 -3.89
CA SER A 103 -16.66 -3.69 -3.57
C SER A 103 -15.30 -4.17 -4.13
N TYR A 104 -15.19 -5.48 -4.36
CA TYR A 104 -13.94 -6.16 -4.71
C TYR A 104 -13.35 -5.72 -6.05
N ASN A 105 -12.24 -4.98 -6.02
CA ASN A 105 -11.38 -4.79 -7.19
C ASN A 105 -10.61 -6.08 -7.50
N TRP A 106 -10.26 -6.33 -8.76
CA TRP A 106 -9.53 -7.53 -9.15
C TRP A 106 -8.03 -7.36 -8.93
N THR A 107 -7.63 -7.15 -7.68
CA THR A 107 -6.24 -6.89 -7.27
C THR A 107 -5.83 -7.85 -6.14
N TYR A 108 -4.54 -7.98 -5.87
CA TYR A 108 -4.04 -8.84 -4.78
C TYR A 108 -4.32 -8.23 -3.40
N TYR A 109 -4.24 -6.90 -3.29
CA TYR A 109 -4.53 -6.17 -2.07
C TYR A 109 -5.99 -6.32 -1.62
N ALA A 110 -6.93 -6.32 -2.58
CA ALA A 110 -8.35 -6.53 -2.32
C ALA A 110 -8.63 -7.92 -1.71
N GLU A 111 -7.93 -8.96 -2.15
CA GLU A 111 -8.09 -10.34 -1.66
C GLU A 111 -7.52 -10.55 -0.27
N ASP A 112 -6.28 -10.11 -0.02
CA ASP A 112 -5.53 -10.52 1.17
C ASP A 112 -5.61 -9.52 2.34
N ARG A 113 -6.03 -8.26 2.10
CA ARG A 113 -6.01 -7.21 3.13
C ARG A 113 -7.34 -6.50 3.35
N ASN A 114 -8.02 -6.11 2.29
CA ASN A 114 -9.25 -5.35 2.41
C ASN A 114 -10.40 -6.22 2.93
N ARG A 115 -11.40 -5.57 3.52
CA ARG A 115 -12.69 -6.22 3.81
C ARG A 115 -13.60 -5.96 2.63
N GLU A 116 -13.70 -6.94 1.75
CA GLU A 116 -14.43 -6.82 0.50
C GLU A 116 -15.65 -7.74 0.49
N ASN A 117 -16.58 -7.48 -0.43
CA ASN A 117 -17.68 -8.38 -0.71
C ASN A 117 -17.97 -8.44 -2.21
N ILE A 118 -18.60 -9.55 -2.62
CA ILE A 118 -19.32 -9.66 -3.89
C ILE A 118 -20.72 -10.24 -3.66
N LEU A 119 -21.62 -9.90 -4.55
CA LEU A 119 -22.92 -10.52 -4.75
C LEU A 119 -22.86 -11.30 -6.05
N LEU A 120 -23.14 -12.60 -5.97
CA LEU A 120 -23.35 -13.49 -7.10
C LEU A 120 -24.86 -13.59 -7.34
N ILE A 121 -25.30 -13.12 -8.49
CA ILE A 121 -26.71 -13.05 -8.89
C ILE A 121 -26.88 -13.89 -10.15
N LYS A 122 -27.67 -14.96 -10.07
CA LYS A 122 -27.95 -15.86 -11.20
C LYS A 122 -29.43 -15.81 -11.59
N ASN A 123 -29.70 -15.77 -12.89
CA ASN A 123 -31.04 -15.83 -13.51
C ASN A 123 -32.00 -14.71 -13.07
N GLU A 124 -31.48 -13.52 -12.75
CA GLU A 124 -32.28 -12.32 -12.46
C GLU A 124 -32.17 -11.34 -13.65
N ASN A 125 -32.88 -11.66 -14.73
CA ASN A 125 -32.68 -11.02 -16.05
C ASN A 125 -32.77 -9.49 -15.99
N ASP A 126 -33.79 -8.92 -15.35
CA ASP A 126 -33.96 -7.46 -15.27
C ASP A 126 -32.74 -6.75 -14.65
N THR A 127 -32.16 -7.35 -13.61
CA THR A 127 -30.96 -6.78 -12.96
C THR A 127 -29.74 -6.96 -13.85
N ILE A 128 -29.57 -8.15 -14.43
CA ILE A 128 -28.43 -8.46 -15.30
C ILE A 128 -28.44 -7.55 -16.54
N ASP A 129 -29.60 -7.37 -17.17
CA ASP A 129 -29.79 -6.52 -18.34
C ASP A 129 -29.55 -5.05 -18.03
N ALA A 130 -29.88 -4.58 -16.82
CA ALA A 130 -29.53 -3.23 -16.37
C ALA A 130 -28.00 -3.02 -16.29
N PHE A 131 -27.25 -4.02 -15.79
CA PHE A 131 -25.79 -3.96 -15.75
C PHE A 131 -25.14 -4.08 -17.14
N ILE A 132 -25.71 -4.89 -18.03
CA ILE A 132 -25.30 -4.94 -19.44
C ILE A 132 -25.54 -3.58 -20.10
N SER A 133 -26.69 -2.96 -19.86
CA SER A 133 -27.02 -1.63 -20.40
C SER A 133 -26.06 -0.55 -19.88
N GLU A 134 -25.68 -0.61 -18.60
CA GLU A 134 -24.66 0.27 -18.05
C GLU A 134 -23.28 0.03 -18.69
N PHE A 135 -22.89 -1.22 -18.94
CA PHE A 135 -21.66 -1.54 -19.64
C PHE A 135 -21.63 -0.92 -21.05
N GLU A 136 -22.71 -1.06 -21.82
CA GLU A 136 -22.83 -0.45 -23.14
C GLU A 136 -22.82 1.09 -23.08
N ARG A 137 -23.44 1.69 -22.05
CA ARG A 137 -23.38 3.13 -21.82
C ARG A 137 -21.93 3.58 -21.57
N LEU A 138 -21.19 2.90 -20.69
CA LEU A 138 -19.77 3.18 -20.43
C LEU A 138 -18.94 3.03 -21.71
N LYS A 139 -19.14 1.95 -22.46
CA LYS A 139 -18.48 1.70 -23.74
C LYS A 139 -18.73 2.82 -24.74
N SER A 140 -19.96 3.33 -24.84
CA SER A 140 -20.31 4.44 -25.74
C SER A 140 -19.60 5.76 -25.43
N MET A 141 -19.14 5.95 -24.19
CA MET A 141 -18.37 7.12 -23.75
C MET A 141 -16.86 6.96 -23.99
N THR A 142 -16.43 5.78 -24.43
CA THR A 142 -15.01 5.43 -24.62
C THR A 142 -14.75 5.03 -26.06
N LYS A 143 -13.49 4.74 -26.39
CA LYS A 143 -13.10 4.19 -27.68
C LYS A 143 -12.41 2.85 -27.45
N ARG A 144 -12.67 1.90 -28.35
CA ARG A 144 -11.94 0.62 -28.38
C ARG A 144 -10.45 0.93 -28.53
N VAL A 145 -9.66 0.29 -27.71
CA VAL A 145 -8.20 0.45 -27.72
C VAL A 145 -7.63 -0.64 -28.62
N GLU A 146 -6.90 -0.23 -29.65
CA GLU A 146 -6.22 -1.16 -30.57
C GLU A 146 -4.75 -1.38 -30.17
N LYS A 147 -4.16 -0.40 -29.49
CA LYS A 147 -2.77 -0.45 -29.04
C LYS A 147 -2.61 0.20 -27.66
N ILE A 148 -1.96 -0.51 -26.74
CA ILE A 148 -1.67 -0.01 -25.41
C ILE A 148 -0.47 0.95 -25.46
N ARG A 149 -0.68 2.16 -24.95
CA ARG A 149 0.38 3.09 -24.56
C ARG A 149 0.43 3.13 -23.03
N GLN A 150 1.48 2.56 -22.46
CA GLN A 150 1.67 2.54 -21.02
C GLN A 150 1.94 3.94 -20.50
N LEU A 151 1.39 4.24 -19.32
CA LEU A 151 1.64 5.50 -18.62
C LEU A 151 2.99 5.42 -17.92
N THR A 152 3.77 6.49 -18.05
CA THR A 152 4.97 6.66 -17.23
C THR A 152 4.60 7.20 -15.86
N LYS A 153 5.48 6.98 -14.88
CA LYS A 153 5.32 7.54 -13.52
C LYS A 153 5.26 9.08 -13.46
N PHE A 154 5.65 9.75 -14.55
CA PHE A 154 5.65 11.20 -14.69
C PHE A 154 4.35 11.77 -15.27
N GLU A 155 3.51 10.92 -15.86
CA GLU A 155 2.25 11.32 -16.51
C GLU A 155 1.05 11.25 -15.54
N VAL A 156 1.29 11.19 -14.24
CA VAL A 156 0.25 11.02 -13.22
C VAL A 156 0.10 12.29 -12.38
N ASP A 157 -1.14 12.76 -12.18
CA ASP A 157 -1.45 14.00 -11.45
C ASP A 157 -1.07 13.93 -9.96
N GLU A 158 -0.15 14.80 -9.52
CA GLU A 158 0.47 14.80 -8.18
C GLU A 158 -0.51 14.82 -7.00
N PHE A 159 -1.72 15.37 -7.16
CA PHE A 159 -2.65 15.61 -6.05
C PHE A 159 -3.54 14.41 -5.66
N ASN A 160 -3.83 13.48 -6.59
CA ASN A 160 -4.57 12.25 -6.29
C ASN A 160 -3.65 11.05 -5.97
N LEU A 161 -2.33 11.27 -6.05
CA LEU A 161 -1.31 10.22 -6.11
C LEU A 161 -0.97 9.51 -4.79
N LEU A 162 -1.05 10.17 -3.64
CA LEU A 162 -0.55 9.56 -2.39
C LEU A 162 -1.29 8.26 -2.05
N ARG A 163 -2.63 8.27 -2.11
CA ARG A 163 -3.43 7.07 -1.80
C ARG A 163 -3.29 5.98 -2.88
N ALA A 164 -3.21 6.37 -4.15
CA ALA A 164 -3.05 5.43 -5.27
C ALA A 164 -1.67 4.76 -5.26
N ARG A 165 -0.60 5.51 -4.94
CA ARG A 165 0.76 4.97 -4.77
C ARG A 165 0.81 4.01 -3.59
N ASP A 166 0.24 4.38 -2.45
CA ASP A 166 0.18 3.51 -1.28
C ASP A 166 -0.61 2.23 -1.56
N TYR A 167 -1.74 2.35 -2.27
CA TYR A 167 -2.52 1.18 -2.70
C TYR A 167 -1.70 0.27 -3.61
N LEU A 168 -1.12 0.81 -4.68
CA LEU A 168 -0.35 0.05 -5.65
C LEU A 168 0.88 -0.61 -5.00
N ALA A 169 1.58 0.10 -4.12
CA ALA A 169 2.72 -0.46 -3.40
C ALA A 169 2.30 -1.64 -2.51
N ASN A 170 1.17 -1.55 -1.80
CA ASN A 170 0.64 -2.69 -1.07
C ASN A 170 0.21 -3.81 -2.02
N ASP A 171 -0.46 -3.51 -3.12
CA ASP A 171 -0.88 -4.49 -4.10
C ASP A 171 0.28 -5.32 -4.66
N ILE A 172 1.41 -4.67 -4.98
CA ILE A 172 2.65 -5.34 -5.40
C ILE A 172 3.22 -6.22 -4.28
N VAL A 173 3.16 -5.79 -3.02
CA VAL A 173 3.59 -6.61 -1.88
C VAL A 173 2.75 -7.89 -1.77
N PHE A 174 1.43 -7.80 -1.94
CA PHE A 174 0.56 -8.98 -1.92
C PHE A 174 0.66 -9.82 -3.21
N GLU A 175 0.96 -9.22 -4.36
CA GLU A 175 1.31 -9.91 -5.59
C GLU A 175 2.56 -10.78 -5.41
N ALA A 176 3.61 -10.21 -4.80
CA ALA A 176 4.85 -10.93 -4.50
C ALA A 176 4.60 -12.11 -3.55
N LYS A 177 3.77 -11.92 -2.52
CA LYS A 177 3.33 -12.99 -1.61
C LYS A 177 2.58 -14.10 -2.38
N ALA A 178 1.60 -13.73 -3.19
CA ALA A 178 0.72 -14.67 -3.87
C ALA A 178 1.42 -15.45 -4.99
N THR A 179 2.41 -14.83 -5.66
CA THR A 179 3.12 -15.41 -6.81
C THR A 179 4.51 -15.95 -6.46
N GLY A 180 5.03 -15.66 -5.26
CA GLY A 180 6.39 -16.01 -4.85
C GLY A 180 7.49 -15.14 -5.47
N ARG A 181 7.14 -14.15 -6.30
CA ARG A 181 8.07 -13.25 -6.98
C ARG A 181 8.57 -12.15 -6.05
N LYS A 182 9.60 -12.42 -5.26
CA LYS A 182 10.16 -11.43 -4.31
C LYS A 182 10.86 -10.27 -5.01
N GLU A 183 11.31 -10.46 -6.25
CA GLU A 183 12.06 -9.46 -7.03
C GLU A 183 11.25 -8.19 -7.33
N ILE A 184 9.91 -8.24 -7.31
CA ILE A 184 9.07 -7.07 -7.58
C ILE A 184 8.93 -6.14 -6.37
N ILE A 185 9.34 -6.56 -5.17
CA ILE A 185 9.17 -5.80 -3.92
C ILE A 185 9.89 -4.46 -3.96
N GLU A 186 11.05 -4.39 -4.59
CA GLU A 186 11.80 -3.14 -4.73
C GLU A 186 10.98 -2.07 -5.45
N SER A 187 10.16 -2.47 -6.43
CA SER A 187 9.27 -1.53 -7.13
C SER A 187 8.19 -0.94 -6.22
N ALA A 188 7.67 -1.72 -5.26
CA ALA A 188 6.72 -1.21 -4.26
C ALA A 188 7.36 -0.11 -3.41
N PHE A 189 8.62 -0.28 -3.02
CA PHE A 189 9.37 0.72 -2.26
C PHE A 189 9.70 1.95 -3.10
N GLN A 190 9.97 1.80 -4.39
CA GLN A 190 10.17 2.96 -5.28
C GLN A 190 8.88 3.76 -5.51
N ILE A 191 7.72 3.08 -5.51
CA ILE A 191 6.40 3.72 -5.63
C ILE A 191 6.04 4.49 -4.36
N ALA A 192 6.36 3.94 -3.18
CA ALA A 192 6.06 4.53 -1.87
C ALA A 192 7.29 4.58 -0.93
N PRO A 193 8.35 5.34 -1.27
CA PRO A 193 9.67 5.25 -0.62
C PRO A 193 9.74 5.70 0.84
N GLY A 194 8.72 6.42 1.32
CA GLY A 194 8.59 6.83 2.73
C GLY A 194 7.51 6.08 3.50
N ASN A 195 6.80 5.13 2.87
CA ASN A 195 5.69 4.45 3.51
C ASN A 195 6.19 3.27 4.36
N ILE A 196 6.37 3.53 5.65
CA ILE A 196 6.86 2.54 6.61
C ILE A 196 5.91 1.34 6.74
N GLU A 197 4.61 1.52 6.55
CA GLU A 197 3.61 0.45 6.70
C GLU A 197 3.68 -0.54 5.52
N VAL A 198 3.95 -0.07 4.30
CA VAL A 198 4.23 -0.95 3.15
C VAL A 198 5.48 -1.79 3.44
N GLN A 199 6.53 -1.15 3.94
CA GLN A 199 7.78 -1.84 4.27
C GLN A 199 7.58 -2.87 5.40
N LYS A 200 6.82 -2.54 6.44
CA LYS A 200 6.46 -3.48 7.53
C LYS A 200 5.65 -4.66 7.00
N THR A 201 4.68 -4.39 6.13
CA THR A 201 3.86 -5.45 5.51
C THR A 201 4.75 -6.42 4.72
N ALA A 202 5.69 -5.92 3.92
CA ALA A 202 6.64 -6.75 3.18
C ALA A 202 7.56 -7.56 4.13
N PHE A 203 8.01 -6.97 5.24
CA PHE A 203 8.80 -7.63 6.27
C PHE A 203 8.01 -8.75 6.97
N ASP A 204 6.78 -8.50 7.39
CA ASP A 204 5.91 -9.46 8.08
C ASP A 204 5.57 -10.66 7.18
N LEU A 205 5.43 -10.41 5.87
CA LEU A 205 5.24 -11.44 4.86
C LEU A 205 6.53 -12.17 4.46
N LYS A 206 7.68 -11.86 5.10
CA LYS A 206 8.99 -12.48 4.83
C LYS A 206 9.47 -12.28 3.39
N LEU A 207 9.15 -11.13 2.80
CA LEU A 207 9.49 -10.77 1.42
C LEU A 207 10.76 -9.90 1.35
N THR A 208 11.31 -9.49 2.49
CA THR A 208 12.52 -8.68 2.60
C THR A 208 13.58 -9.37 3.46
N ARG A 209 14.82 -8.92 3.32
CA ARG A 209 15.89 -9.30 4.26
C ARG A 209 15.53 -8.86 5.67
N ARG A 210 15.92 -9.66 6.66
CA ARG A 210 15.68 -9.37 8.08
C ARG A 210 16.94 -8.74 8.67
N ARG A 211 16.82 -7.54 9.19
CA ARG A 211 17.90 -6.82 9.87
C ARG A 211 17.44 -6.34 11.22
N LYS A 212 18.34 -6.34 12.20
CA LYS A 212 18.07 -5.87 13.56
C LYS A 212 19.15 -4.94 14.07
N LEU A 213 18.81 -4.15 15.08
CA LEU A 213 19.76 -3.23 15.71
C LEU A 213 20.80 -3.96 16.57
N LYS A 214 22.08 -3.63 16.35
CA LYS A 214 23.21 -4.06 17.19
C LYS A 214 23.19 -3.43 18.58
N TYR A 215 22.65 -2.22 18.68
CA TYR A 215 22.60 -1.41 19.89
C TYR A 215 21.26 -0.69 20.03
N SER A 216 20.86 -0.45 21.28
CA SER A 216 19.72 0.38 21.66
C SER A 216 19.98 1.83 21.24
N ILE A 217 18.97 2.47 20.66
CA ILE A 217 18.98 3.89 20.27
C ILE A 217 18.01 4.65 21.17
N GLY A 218 18.42 5.83 21.63
CA GLY A 218 17.68 6.56 22.64
C GLY A 218 18.08 8.02 22.77
N SER A 219 17.45 8.70 23.72
CA SER A 219 17.65 10.13 23.98
C SER A 219 18.18 10.37 25.40
N SER A 220 19.00 11.40 25.56
CA SER A 220 19.37 11.88 26.89
C SER A 220 18.21 12.58 27.58
N LEU A 221 18.11 12.36 28.88
CA LEU A 221 17.21 13.07 29.78
C LEU A 221 18.02 13.92 30.77
N GLN A 222 17.32 14.65 31.64
CA GLN A 222 17.96 15.33 32.77
C GLN A 222 18.77 14.36 33.64
N HIS A 223 19.78 14.90 34.32
CA HIS A 223 20.70 14.13 35.18
C HIS A 223 21.46 13.02 34.43
N ASN A 224 21.76 13.23 33.15
CA ASN A 224 22.55 12.31 32.31
C ASN A 224 21.92 10.90 32.14
N LYS A 225 20.63 10.74 32.41
CA LYS A 225 19.93 9.46 32.21
C LYS A 225 19.76 9.18 30.71
N TYR A 226 19.88 7.90 30.34
CA TYR A 226 19.62 7.44 28.99
C TYR A 226 18.23 6.81 28.88
N LEU A 227 17.37 7.38 28.04
CA LEU A 227 16.08 6.80 27.68
C LEU A 227 16.23 5.97 26.41
N VAL A 228 16.18 4.65 26.53
CA VAL A 228 16.11 3.75 25.37
C VAL A 228 14.73 3.89 24.72
N ILE A 229 14.71 4.20 23.42
CA ILE A 229 13.47 4.35 22.64
C ILE A 229 13.30 3.17 21.67
N VAL A 230 14.39 2.76 21.03
CA VAL A 230 14.43 1.55 20.18
C VAL A 230 15.45 0.59 20.77
N PRO A 231 15.01 -0.50 21.43
CA PRO A 231 15.92 -1.45 22.06
C PRO A 231 16.81 -2.20 21.07
N LYS A 232 17.99 -2.62 21.53
CA LYS A 232 18.85 -3.60 20.84
C LYS A 232 18.04 -4.83 20.42
N GLY A 233 18.34 -5.38 19.24
CA GLY A 233 17.68 -6.57 18.70
C GLY A 233 16.31 -6.28 18.06
N THR A 234 15.82 -5.04 18.08
CA THR A 234 14.60 -4.67 17.36
C THR A 234 14.80 -4.84 15.85
N PHE A 235 13.89 -5.56 15.19
CA PHE A 235 13.85 -5.68 13.74
C PHE A 235 13.44 -4.37 13.08
N ILE A 236 13.97 -4.14 11.88
CA ILE A 236 13.56 -3.04 11.01
C ILE A 236 12.78 -3.61 9.81
N PRO A 237 11.79 -2.87 9.27
CA PRO A 237 11.44 -1.49 9.60
C PRO A 237 10.63 -1.38 10.90
N VAL A 238 10.78 -0.27 11.62
CA VAL A 238 10.06 -0.05 12.90
C VAL A 238 9.75 1.42 13.12
N THR A 239 8.65 1.69 13.82
CA THR A 239 8.36 2.99 14.42
C THR A 239 8.15 2.80 15.91
N LYS A 240 8.90 3.55 16.73
CA LYS A 240 8.72 3.64 18.18
C LYS A 240 8.39 5.07 18.56
N THR A 241 7.56 5.22 19.58
CA THR A 241 7.16 6.53 20.09
C THR A 241 7.33 6.57 21.59
N GLU A 242 7.86 7.67 22.10
CA GLU A 242 7.96 7.91 23.53
C GLU A 242 7.45 9.30 23.87
N ILE A 243 6.84 9.44 25.04
CA ILE A 243 6.38 10.73 25.55
C ILE A 243 7.14 11.04 26.82
N VAL A 244 7.78 12.21 26.84
CA VAL A 244 8.41 12.75 28.04
C VAL A 244 7.72 14.05 28.45
N GLN A 245 8.02 14.52 29.66
CA GLN A 245 7.45 15.75 30.20
C GLN A 245 8.55 16.76 30.49
N THR A 246 8.19 18.04 30.55
CA THR A 246 9.09 19.08 31.05
C THR A 246 9.45 18.81 32.51
N SER A 247 10.63 19.24 32.91
CA SER A 247 11.20 18.95 34.23
C SER A 247 11.48 20.22 35.03
N VAL A 248 11.23 21.39 34.44
CA VAL A 248 11.39 22.72 35.04
C VAL A 248 10.12 23.52 34.80
N ASP A 249 9.71 24.28 35.81
CA ASP A 249 8.58 25.21 35.68
C ASP A 249 8.85 26.23 34.56
N ASN A 250 7.83 26.48 33.74
CA ASN A 250 7.87 27.44 32.65
C ASN A 250 9.00 27.19 31.63
N GLN A 251 9.47 25.93 31.50
CA GLN A 251 10.46 25.53 30.50
C GLN A 251 9.98 25.85 29.08
N THR A 252 10.69 26.74 28.37
CA THR A 252 10.33 27.20 27.01
C THR A 252 11.12 26.52 25.88
N SER A 253 12.13 25.71 26.21
CA SER A 253 12.90 24.95 25.23
C SER A 253 13.30 23.58 25.77
N SER A 254 13.57 22.63 24.87
CA SER A 254 14.05 21.30 25.23
C SER A 254 15.11 20.85 24.24
N THR A 255 16.33 20.67 24.74
CA THR A 255 17.47 20.10 24.02
C THR A 255 17.68 18.67 24.49
N ALA A 256 17.82 17.73 23.57
CA ALA A 256 18.19 16.36 23.86
C ALA A 256 19.25 15.89 22.87
N THR A 257 20.19 15.08 23.35
CA THR A 257 21.22 14.41 22.54
C THR A 257 20.82 12.96 22.34
N ILE A 258 20.96 12.48 21.11
CA ILE A 258 20.60 11.12 20.71
C ILE A 258 21.88 10.28 20.75
N HIS A 259 21.77 9.10 21.36
CA HIS A 259 22.87 8.17 21.53
C HIS A 259 22.48 6.78 21.04
N TYR A 260 23.50 5.96 20.78
CA TYR A 260 23.37 4.52 20.70
C TYR A 260 24.34 3.84 21.68
N GLY A 261 23.92 2.72 22.26
CA GLY A 261 24.69 1.94 23.24
C GLY A 261 23.83 1.36 24.37
N GLU A 262 24.44 0.59 25.27
CA GLU A 262 23.74 -0.15 26.33
C GLU A 262 24.06 0.34 27.76
N LYS A 263 24.72 1.48 27.92
CA LYS A 263 25.05 2.03 29.25
C LYS A 263 23.87 2.83 29.82
N PRO A 264 23.67 2.83 31.15
CA PRO A 264 22.53 3.51 31.77
C PRO A 264 22.60 5.05 31.69
N TYR A 265 23.80 5.61 31.50
CA TYR A 265 24.02 7.05 31.41
C TYR A 265 24.35 7.47 29.97
N ALA A 266 23.75 8.57 29.52
CA ALA A 266 23.86 9.03 28.14
C ALA A 266 25.32 9.31 27.75
N SER A 267 26.08 9.99 28.62
CA SER A 267 27.49 10.31 28.40
C SER A 267 28.44 9.10 28.30
N GLN A 268 27.98 7.90 28.65
CA GLN A 268 28.75 6.66 28.53
C GLN A 268 28.43 5.88 27.25
N ASN A 269 27.48 6.39 26.45
CA ASN A 269 27.10 5.88 25.15
C ASN A 269 27.63 6.81 24.04
N THR A 270 27.52 6.39 22.78
CA THR A 270 28.00 7.19 21.66
C THR A 270 26.94 8.20 21.22
N GLU A 271 27.21 9.50 21.39
CA GLU A 271 26.39 10.58 20.83
C GLU A 271 26.53 10.61 19.30
N PHE A 272 25.42 10.79 18.58
CA PHE A 272 25.48 10.96 17.12
C PHE A 272 24.50 12.00 16.55
N ALA A 273 23.60 12.55 17.36
CA ALA A 273 22.76 13.68 16.96
C ALA A 273 22.28 14.53 18.15
N ARG A 274 21.80 15.74 17.86
CA ARG A 274 21.20 16.64 18.84
C ARG A 274 19.93 17.26 18.29
N MET A 275 18.88 17.31 19.11
CA MET A 275 17.58 17.87 18.77
C MET A 275 17.17 18.95 19.78
N THR A 276 16.79 20.13 19.29
CA THR A 276 16.34 21.26 20.09
C THR A 276 15.01 21.76 19.56
N ILE A 277 14.01 21.84 20.45
CA ILE A 277 12.75 22.54 20.18
C ILE A 277 12.67 23.77 21.08
N ARG A 278 12.16 24.88 20.55
CA ARG A 278 11.97 26.16 21.24
C ARG A 278 10.51 26.58 21.12
N GLY A 279 10.01 27.36 22.06
CA GLY A 279 8.61 27.79 22.06
C GLY A 279 7.66 26.79 22.74
N LEU A 280 8.16 26.03 23.72
CA LEU A 280 7.28 25.23 24.59
C LEU A 280 6.37 26.16 25.41
N PRO A 281 5.10 25.76 25.66
CA PRO A 281 4.21 26.54 26.51
C PRO A 281 4.74 26.60 27.94
N LYS A 282 4.64 27.79 28.56
CA LYS A 282 4.99 27.98 29.97
C LYS A 282 3.95 27.29 30.85
N LYS A 283 4.30 26.12 31.41
CA LYS A 283 3.49 25.33 32.34
C LYS A 283 4.34 24.86 33.51
N PRO A 284 3.75 24.50 34.66
CA PRO A 284 4.47 23.80 35.73
C PRO A 284 5.20 22.55 35.21
N ALA A 285 6.29 22.18 35.87
CA ALA A 285 7.04 20.96 35.59
C ALA A 285 6.09 19.74 35.56
N GLY A 286 6.33 18.82 34.63
CA GLY A 286 5.51 17.63 34.42
C GLY A 286 4.28 17.84 33.52
N GLN A 287 3.87 19.07 33.23
CA GLN A 287 2.61 19.31 32.51
C GLN A 287 2.75 19.41 30.99
N ALA A 288 3.79 20.06 30.48
CA ALA A 288 4.02 20.12 29.03
C ALA A 288 4.62 18.80 28.54
N LYS A 289 4.06 18.25 27.46
CA LYS A 289 4.42 16.91 26.95
C LYS A 289 5.16 17.03 25.62
N ILE A 290 6.24 16.27 25.49
CA ILE A 290 7.06 16.21 24.29
C ILE A 290 7.02 14.78 23.79
N LYS A 291 6.60 14.60 22.54
CA LYS A 291 6.56 13.29 21.90
C LYS A 291 7.75 13.13 20.96
N TYR A 292 8.36 11.95 21.03
CA TYR A 292 9.40 11.48 20.14
C TYR A 292 8.83 10.42 19.21
N TYR A 293 9.24 10.45 17.94
CA TYR A 293 9.03 9.38 16.96
C TYR A 293 10.39 8.97 16.42
N PHE A 294 10.69 7.68 16.49
CA PHE A 294 11.88 7.08 15.93
C PHE A 294 11.41 6.05 14.91
N THR A 295 11.58 6.37 13.63
CA THR A 295 11.27 5.47 12.52
C THR A 295 12.56 5.03 11.88
N ILE A 296 12.81 3.74 11.80
CA ILE A 296 13.93 3.16 11.06
C ILE A 296 13.34 2.39 9.88
N ASP A 297 13.68 2.80 8.67
CA ASP A 297 13.20 2.16 7.44
C ASP A 297 14.04 0.94 7.05
N LEU A 298 13.60 0.23 6.01
CA LEU A 298 14.30 -0.92 5.43
C LEU A 298 15.64 -0.58 4.80
N ASN A 299 15.98 0.69 4.59
CA ASN A 299 17.28 1.13 4.07
C ASN A 299 18.27 1.45 5.19
N GLY A 300 17.81 1.52 6.44
CA GLY A 300 18.61 1.90 7.59
C GLY A 300 18.70 3.42 7.76
N ILE A 301 17.72 4.17 7.28
CA ILE A 301 17.54 5.58 7.59
C ILE A 301 16.69 5.69 8.85
N LEU A 302 17.28 6.23 9.90
CA LEU A 302 16.60 6.63 11.13
C LEU A 302 16.08 8.06 10.99
N SER A 303 14.76 8.21 10.96
CA SER A 303 14.05 9.47 11.07
C SER A 303 13.62 9.70 12.52
N MET A 304 14.08 10.80 13.11
CA MET A 304 13.75 11.19 14.48
C MET A 304 12.97 12.49 14.45
N GLU A 305 11.77 12.46 15.02
CA GLU A 305 10.93 13.62 15.20
C GLU A 305 10.72 13.87 16.69
N LYS A 306 10.78 15.14 17.07
CA LYS A 306 10.52 15.60 18.43
C LYS A 306 9.58 16.79 18.34
N PHE A 307 8.43 16.73 18.98
CA PHE A 307 7.51 17.86 19.00
C PHE A 307 6.70 17.95 20.29
N SER A 308 6.27 19.18 20.59
CA SER A 308 5.36 19.49 21.68
C SER A 308 3.94 19.04 21.35
N LEU A 309 3.32 18.23 22.21
CA LEU A 309 1.92 17.85 22.05
C LEU A 309 0.95 19.00 22.28
N ASP A 310 1.41 20.07 22.93
CA ASP A 310 0.56 21.20 23.28
C ASP A 310 0.36 22.20 22.12
N ASN A 311 1.36 22.37 21.26
CA ASN A 311 1.35 23.40 20.22
C ASN A 311 2.03 23.00 18.90
N GLY A 312 2.44 21.74 18.75
CA GLY A 312 2.99 21.20 17.50
C GLY A 312 4.40 21.67 17.16
N VAL A 313 5.02 22.56 17.93
CA VAL A 313 6.40 23.00 17.64
C VAL A 313 7.35 21.81 17.74
N GLY A 314 8.17 21.62 16.71
CA GLY A 314 8.95 20.41 16.57
C GLY A 314 10.19 20.55 15.72
N GLN A 315 10.97 19.49 15.71
CA GLN A 315 12.14 19.31 14.85
C GLN A 315 12.18 17.88 14.34
N ARG A 316 12.58 17.72 13.08
CA ARG A 316 12.87 16.43 12.46
C ARG A 316 14.32 16.39 12.00
N ILE A 317 14.98 15.25 12.20
CA ILE A 317 16.31 14.97 11.68
C ILE A 317 16.36 13.54 11.12
N ASN A 318 17.21 13.30 10.12
CA ASN A 318 17.44 11.98 9.55
C ASN A 318 18.93 11.59 9.70
N LYS A 319 19.21 10.32 9.96
CA LYS A 319 20.56 9.75 10.04
C LYS A 319 20.59 8.37 9.41
N GLU A 320 21.61 8.11 8.60
CA GLU A 320 21.92 6.76 8.17
C GLU A 320 22.56 5.99 9.33
N ILE A 321 22.06 4.77 9.58
CA ILE A 321 22.50 3.90 10.67
C ILE A 321 22.80 2.47 10.19
N THR A 322 23.11 2.30 8.91
CA THR A 322 23.44 1.00 8.29
C THR A 322 24.54 0.23 9.05
N SER A 323 25.55 0.93 9.57
CA SER A 323 26.61 0.36 10.40
C SER A 323 26.13 -0.22 11.74
N LEU A 324 24.99 0.26 12.25
CA LEU A 324 24.36 -0.19 13.50
C LEU A 324 23.41 -1.38 13.29
N LEU A 325 23.28 -1.88 12.06
CA LEU A 325 22.42 -3.01 11.72
C LEU A 325 23.23 -4.28 11.50
N GLU A 326 22.67 -5.42 11.89
CA GLU A 326 23.16 -6.75 11.56
C GLU A 326 22.08 -7.53 10.81
N GLU A 327 22.50 -8.33 9.82
CA GLU A 327 21.62 -9.27 9.14
C GLU A 327 21.31 -10.45 10.06
N GLU A 328 20.07 -10.90 10.04
CA GLU A 328 19.68 -12.16 10.67
C GLU A 328 19.93 -13.29 9.65
N PRO A 329 20.69 -14.35 10.00
CA PRO A 329 20.83 -15.53 9.15
C PRO A 329 19.45 -16.14 8.85
N GLU A 330 19.21 -16.53 7.60
CA GLU A 330 17.94 -17.13 7.14
C GLU A 330 17.63 -18.49 7.78
#